data_AF-A0A3N9YDU9-F1
#
_entry.id   AF-A0A3N9YDU9-F1
#
_cell.length_a   1.000
_cell.length_b   1.000
_cell.length_c   1.000
_cell.angle_alpha   90.00
_cell.angle_beta   90.00
_cell.angle_gamma   90.00
#
_symmetry.space_group_name_H-M   'P 1'
#
loop_
_entity.id
_entity.type
_entity.pdbx_description
1 polymer ?
#
loop_
_entity_poly.entity_id
_entity_poly.type
_entity_poly.pdbx_seq_one_letter_code
_entity_poly.pdbx_strand_id
1 'polypeptide(L)'
;MERLGALLVGVDETRRWRLVAEFLEEYRWEPAGDRAGLLDAEPALVGDEHWDVFLAALAEHLAAKDGRGAPPWVATRSLRQFWFPFNTRAARVDAVVHAPAAFRRRGIYVAAQELNVA
;
A
#
# COMPACT_ATOMS: atom_id res chain seq x y z
N MET A 1 6.88 7.14 3.45
CA MET A 1 5.43 7.20 3.19
C MET A 1 5.02 8.61 2.88
N GLU A 2 5.43 9.61 3.68
CA GLU A 2 5.29 11.04 3.36
C GLU A 2 5.60 11.40 1.90
N ARG A 3 6.82 11.11 1.44
CA ARG A 3 7.24 11.37 0.04
C ARG A 3 6.33 10.70 -0.98
N LEU A 4 6.00 9.43 -0.77
CA LEU A 4 5.11 8.68 -1.67
C LEU A 4 3.73 9.34 -1.73
N GLY A 5 3.13 9.64 -0.59
CA GLY A 5 1.82 10.31 -0.52
C GLY A 5 1.79 11.62 -1.29
N ALA A 6 2.80 12.47 -1.12
CA ALA A 6 2.92 13.74 -1.84
C ALA A 6 2.99 13.54 -3.37
N LEU A 7 3.68 12.50 -3.85
CA LEU A 7 3.82 12.21 -5.28
C LEU A 7 2.54 11.66 -5.93
N LEU A 8 1.61 11.11 -5.14
CA LEU A 8 0.35 10.57 -5.63
C LEU A 8 -0.75 11.64 -5.85
N VAL A 9 -0.55 12.85 -5.32
CA VAL A 9 -1.51 13.96 -5.42
C VAL A 9 -1.63 14.42 -6.88
N GLY A 10 -2.85 14.46 -7.40
CA GLY A 10 -3.16 15.02 -8.72
C GLY A 10 -2.65 14.22 -9.93
N VAL A 11 -2.00 13.07 -9.72
CA VAL A 11 -1.54 12.18 -10.81
C VAL A 11 -2.57 11.08 -11.12
N ASP A 12 -2.55 10.58 -12.35
CA ASP A 12 -3.40 9.49 -12.82
C ASP A 12 -3.04 8.13 -12.20
N GLU A 13 -3.97 7.16 -12.27
CA GLU A 13 -3.79 5.84 -11.66
C GLU A 13 -2.56 5.08 -12.19
N THR A 14 -2.26 5.16 -13.48
CA THR A 14 -1.08 4.49 -14.06
C THR A 14 0.20 5.05 -13.45
N ARG A 15 0.29 6.37 -13.28
CA ARG A 15 1.42 7.02 -12.62
C ARG A 15 1.48 6.67 -11.13
N ARG A 16 0.34 6.59 -10.44
CA ARG A 16 0.28 6.19 -9.03
C ARG A 16 0.86 4.79 -8.81
N TRP A 17 0.46 3.82 -9.63
CA TRP A 17 0.99 2.45 -9.55
C TRP A 17 2.49 2.38 -9.79
N ARG A 18 2.99 3.15 -10.76
CA ARG A 18 4.43 3.24 -11.02
C ARG A 18 5.21 3.78 -9.81
N LEU A 19 4.70 4.85 -9.19
CA LEU A 19 5.32 5.43 -7.99
C LEU A 19 5.31 4.46 -6.80
N VAL A 20 4.25 3.66 -6.65
CA VAL A 20 4.20 2.59 -5.64
C VAL A 20 5.26 1.52 -5.93
N ALA A 21 5.43 1.09 -7.17
CA ALA A 21 6.47 0.13 -7.55
C ALA A 21 7.87 0.68 -7.26
N GLU A 22 8.15 1.92 -7.65
CA GLU A 22 9.43 2.60 -7.37
C GLU A 22 9.73 2.66 -5.87
N PHE A 23 8.71 2.94 -5.04
CA PHE A 23 8.85 2.93 -3.58
C PHE A 23 9.11 1.52 -3.02
N LEU A 24 8.45 0.49 -3.56
CA LEU A 24 8.66 -0.90 -3.13
C LEU A 24 10.05 -1.40 -3.48
N GLU A 25 10.60 -0.96 -4.61
CA GLU A 25 11.99 -1.20 -4.98
C GLU A 25 12.95 -0.50 -4.02
N GLU A 26 12.77 0.81 -3.78
CA GLU A 26 13.56 1.57 -2.81
C GLU A 26 13.57 0.88 -1.43
N TYR A 27 12.39 0.54 -0.92
CA TYR A 27 12.22 -0.16 0.36
C TYR A 27 12.98 -1.50 0.43
N ARG A 28 13.04 -2.23 -0.69
CA ARG A 28 13.73 -3.53 -0.77
C ARG A 28 15.25 -3.35 -0.64
N TRP A 29 15.80 -2.32 -1.26
CA TRP A 29 17.23 -2.02 -1.24
C TRP A 29 17.71 -1.40 0.07
N GLU A 30 16.80 -0.76 0.80
CA GLU A 30 17.13 -0.14 2.08
C GLU A 30 17.48 -1.18 3.17
N PRO A 31 18.46 -0.87 4.05
CA PRO A 31 18.79 -1.71 5.18
C PRO A 31 17.60 -1.89 6.13
N ALA A 32 17.50 -3.06 6.76
CA ALA A 32 16.40 -3.37 7.67
C ALA A 32 16.27 -2.39 8.86
N GLY A 33 17.35 -1.71 9.24
CA GLY A 33 17.37 -0.65 10.25
C GLY A 33 16.61 0.61 9.81
N ASP A 34 16.78 1.01 8.55
CA ASP A 34 16.30 2.28 7.98
C ASP A 34 14.91 2.18 7.37
N ARG A 35 14.49 0.98 6.93
CA ARG A 35 13.15 0.70 6.38
C ARG A 35 12.00 1.24 7.23
N ALA A 36 12.12 1.18 8.56
CA ALA A 36 11.07 1.70 9.44
C ALA A 36 10.91 3.22 9.33
N GLY A 37 11.99 3.97 9.12
CA GLY A 37 11.94 5.41 8.89
C GLY A 37 11.16 5.76 7.62
N LEU A 38 11.18 4.90 6.62
CA LEU A 38 10.35 5.06 5.42
C LEU A 38 8.86 4.87 5.71
N LEU A 39 8.45 4.19 6.79
CA LEU A 39 7.04 3.90 7.09
C LEU A 39 6.46 4.80 8.19
N ASP A 40 7.31 5.36 9.05
CA ASP A 40 6.87 6.04 10.27
C ASP A 40 6.13 7.35 10.00
N ALA A 41 6.61 8.13 9.03
CA ALA A 41 6.02 9.42 8.68
C ALA A 41 4.68 9.26 7.95
N GLU A 42 3.60 9.78 8.57
CA GLU A 42 2.26 9.79 7.98
C GLU A 42 2.24 10.63 6.68
N PRO A 43 1.75 10.09 5.57
CA PRO A 43 1.56 10.87 4.35
C PRO A 43 0.42 11.88 4.48
N ALA A 44 0.58 13.02 3.82
CA ALA A 44 -0.54 13.91 3.53
C ALA A 44 -1.60 13.16 2.72
N LEU A 45 -2.87 13.53 2.92
CA LEU A 45 -3.98 12.91 2.20
C LEU A 45 -3.83 13.15 0.69
N VAL A 46 -3.93 12.06 -0.07
CA VAL A 46 -3.86 12.07 -1.55
C VAL A 46 -5.12 12.72 -2.14
N GLY A 47 -6.21 12.76 -1.36
CA GLY A 47 -7.51 13.27 -1.78
C GLY A 47 -8.41 12.20 -2.41
N ASP A 48 -8.01 10.94 -2.33
CA ASP A 48 -8.74 9.77 -2.81
C ASP A 48 -8.69 8.70 -1.71
N GLU A 49 -9.85 8.42 -1.10
CA GLU A 49 -9.98 7.52 0.05
C GLU A 49 -9.38 6.13 -0.25
N HIS A 50 -9.51 5.63 -1.48
CA HIS A 50 -8.95 4.34 -1.87
C HIS A 50 -7.42 4.31 -1.71
N TRP A 51 -6.77 5.38 -2.15
CA TRP A 51 -5.31 5.52 -2.08
C TRP A 51 -4.82 5.85 -0.67
N ASP A 52 -5.57 6.64 0.08
CA ASP A 52 -5.25 6.94 1.48
C ASP A 52 -5.30 5.66 2.36
N VAL A 53 -6.32 4.80 2.13
CA VAL A 53 -6.41 3.49 2.80
C VAL A 53 -5.37 2.51 2.24
N PHE A 54 -5.04 2.58 0.96
CA PHE A 54 -3.98 1.75 0.35
C PHE A 54 -2.62 2.01 0.97
N LEU A 55 -2.24 3.28 1.14
CA LEU A 55 -0.98 3.65 1.77
C LEU A 55 -0.90 3.13 3.21
N ALA A 56 -2.01 3.22 3.96
CA ALA A 56 -2.09 2.63 5.29
C ALA A 56 -1.91 1.11 5.26
N ALA A 57 -2.63 0.40 4.37
CA ALA A 57 -2.49 -1.04 4.21
C ALA A 57 -1.06 -1.46 3.81
N LEU A 58 -0.42 -0.69 2.92
CA LEU A 58 0.93 -0.93 2.44
C LEU A 58 1.96 -0.80 3.57
N ALA A 59 1.88 0.28 4.36
CA ALA A 59 2.78 0.50 5.48
C ALA A 59 2.67 -0.61 6.54
N GLU A 60 1.46 -1.04 6.89
CA GLU A 60 1.28 -2.18 7.79
C GLU A 60 1.80 -3.48 7.18
N HIS A 61 1.56 -3.74 5.89
CA HIS A 61 2.04 -4.94 5.23
C HIS A 61 3.57 -5.04 5.24
N LEU A 62 4.26 -3.94 4.93
CA LEU A 62 5.72 -3.87 4.91
C LEU A 62 6.30 -3.97 6.32
N ALA A 63 5.73 -3.25 7.30
CA ALA A 63 6.16 -3.36 8.69
C ALA A 63 6.02 -4.80 9.22
N ALA A 64 4.90 -5.47 8.93
CA ALA A 64 4.68 -6.86 9.31
C ALA A 64 5.67 -7.81 8.61
N LYS A 65 6.04 -7.55 7.35
CA LYS A 65 7.03 -8.33 6.60
C LYS A 65 8.42 -8.25 7.24
N ASP A 66 8.79 -7.11 7.83
CA ASP A 66 10.03 -6.94 8.60
C ASP A 66 9.89 -7.34 10.09
N GLY A 67 8.77 -7.98 10.47
CA GLY A 67 8.54 -8.43 11.86
C GLY A 67 8.25 -7.30 12.85
N ARG A 68 7.89 -6.11 12.37
CA ARG A 68 7.61 -4.92 13.16
C ARG A 68 6.11 -4.66 13.29
N GLY A 69 5.72 -3.91 14.32
CA GLY A 69 4.35 -3.42 14.48
C GLY A 69 4.02 -2.34 13.45
N ALA A 70 2.74 -2.22 13.09
CA ALA A 70 2.27 -1.17 12.19
C ALA A 70 2.47 0.22 12.81
N PRO A 71 2.82 1.24 12.00
CA PRO A 71 2.85 2.63 12.47
C PRO A 71 1.47 3.08 13.01
N PRO A 72 1.42 3.99 14.01
CA PRO A 72 0.18 4.38 14.66
C PRO A 72 -0.83 5.07 13.73
N TRP A 73 -0.36 5.80 12.71
CA TRP A 73 -1.20 6.49 11.73
C TRP A 73 -2.00 5.53 10.82
N VAL A 74 -1.62 4.26 10.76
CA VAL A 74 -2.23 3.24 9.89
C VAL A 74 -3.57 2.71 10.44
N ALA A 75 -3.82 2.86 11.74
CA ALA A 75 -4.94 2.23 12.44
C ALA A 75 -6.32 2.87 12.15
N THR A 76 -6.36 4.06 11.55
CA THR A 76 -7.58 4.88 11.45
C THR A 76 -8.33 4.76 10.13
N ARG A 77 -7.80 4.01 9.15
CA ARG A 77 -8.30 4.03 7.76
C ARG A 77 -8.73 2.64 7.27
N SER A 78 -10.01 2.52 6.89
CA SER A 78 -10.62 1.34 6.26
C SER A 78 -11.71 1.77 5.28
N LEU A 79 -11.85 1.07 4.16
CA LEU A 79 -12.91 1.35 3.19
C LEU A 79 -14.25 0.75 3.63
N ARG A 80 -15.34 1.46 3.31
CA ARG A 80 -16.71 0.95 3.49
C ARG A 80 -17.14 0.00 2.37
N GLN A 81 -16.57 0.18 1.18
CA GLN A 81 -16.84 -0.62 0.00
C GLN A 81 -15.57 -1.32 -0.46
N PHE A 82 -15.69 -2.55 -0.95
CA PHE A 82 -14.53 -3.29 -1.44
C PHE A 82 -13.95 -2.64 -2.68
N TRP A 83 -12.63 -2.42 -2.64
CA TRP A 83 -11.90 -1.86 -3.76
C TRP A 83 -11.00 -2.91 -4.39
N PHE A 84 -11.18 -3.09 -5.70
CA PHE A 84 -10.40 -3.98 -6.55
C PHE A 84 -9.70 -3.11 -7.59
N PRO A 85 -8.43 -2.74 -7.38
CA PRO A 85 -7.74 -1.83 -8.29
C PRO A 85 -7.57 -2.42 -9.69
N PHE A 86 -7.49 -3.76 -9.79
CA PHE A 86 -7.39 -4.48 -11.04
C PHE A 86 -8.71 -5.18 -11.36
N ASN A 87 -9.41 -4.70 -12.39
CA ASN A 87 -10.80 -5.08 -12.65
C ASN A 87 -10.97 -6.31 -13.57
N THR A 88 -9.92 -7.09 -13.82
CA THR A 88 -10.05 -8.35 -14.57
C THR A 88 -10.60 -9.45 -13.67
N ARG A 89 -11.39 -10.38 -14.24
CA ARG A 89 -11.99 -11.48 -13.47
C ARG A 89 -10.92 -12.35 -12.80
N ALA A 90 -9.80 -12.60 -13.48
CA ALA A 90 -8.67 -13.35 -12.95
C ALA A 90 -8.03 -12.61 -11.77
N ALA A 91 -7.74 -11.31 -11.91
CA ALA A 91 -7.14 -10.51 -10.83
C ALA A 91 -8.03 -10.42 -9.59
N ARG A 92 -9.36 -10.34 -9.75
CA ARG A 92 -10.28 -10.35 -8.59
C ARG A 92 -10.25 -11.67 -7.83
N VAL A 93 -10.25 -12.81 -8.54
CA VAL A 93 -10.16 -14.13 -7.90
C VAL A 93 -8.83 -14.27 -7.17
N ASP A 94 -7.74 -13.90 -7.83
CA ASP A 94 -6.39 -13.97 -7.26
C ASP A 94 -6.26 -13.08 -6.00
N ALA A 95 -6.74 -11.84 -6.07
CA ALA A 95 -6.75 -10.93 -4.94
C ALA A 95 -7.62 -11.44 -3.78
N VAL A 96 -8.77 -12.07 -4.05
CA VAL A 96 -9.58 -12.67 -2.99
C VAL A 96 -8.83 -13.79 -2.28
N VAL A 97 -7.98 -14.56 -2.97
CA VAL A 97 -7.22 -15.66 -2.36
C VAL A 97 -5.95 -15.17 -1.68
N HIS A 98 -5.19 -14.30 -2.35
CA HIS A 98 -3.81 -13.95 -2.02
C HIS A 98 -3.62 -12.53 -1.47
N ALA A 99 -4.68 -11.75 -1.24
CA ALA A 99 -4.54 -10.42 -0.64
C ALA A 99 -3.88 -10.51 0.74
N PRO A 100 -2.85 -9.68 1.01
CA PRO A 100 -2.24 -9.64 2.32
C PRO A 100 -3.25 -9.20 3.39
N ALA A 101 -3.09 -9.71 4.62
CA ALA A 101 -4.05 -9.48 5.71
C ALA A 101 -4.31 -7.98 5.98
N ALA A 102 -3.27 -7.15 5.87
CA ALA A 102 -3.34 -5.70 6.05
C ALA A 102 -4.28 -5.00 5.05
N PHE A 103 -4.33 -5.49 3.81
CA PHE A 103 -5.20 -5.00 2.74
C PHE A 103 -6.63 -5.56 2.91
N ARG A 104 -6.74 -6.88 3.13
CA ARG A 104 -8.05 -7.54 3.28
C ARG A 104 -8.86 -6.96 4.43
N ARG A 105 -8.25 -6.67 5.59
CA ARG A 105 -8.94 -6.07 6.75
C ARG A 105 -9.46 -4.65 6.47
N ARG A 106 -8.92 -3.97 5.45
CA ARG A 106 -9.30 -2.62 5.05
C ARG A 106 -10.20 -2.57 3.81
N GLY A 107 -10.67 -3.73 3.34
CA GLY A 107 -11.52 -3.83 2.16
C GLY A 107 -10.80 -3.66 0.83
N ILE A 108 -9.46 -3.75 0.82
CA ILE A 108 -8.65 -3.66 -0.40
C ILE A 108 -8.28 -5.07 -0.85
N TYR A 109 -8.58 -5.37 -2.10
CA TYR A 109 -8.28 -6.65 -2.73
C TYR A 109 -7.30 -6.43 -3.88
N VAL A 110 -6.02 -6.48 -3.51
CA VAL A 110 -4.88 -6.51 -4.43
C VAL A 110 -4.10 -7.80 -4.18
N ALA A 111 -3.68 -8.47 -5.24
CA ALA A 111 -2.87 -9.68 -5.10
C ALA A 111 -1.45 -9.33 -4.65
N ALA A 112 -0.86 -10.15 -3.78
CA ALA A 112 0.50 -9.92 -3.28
C ALA A 112 1.55 -9.86 -4.41
N GLN A 113 1.32 -10.56 -5.52
CA GLN A 113 2.18 -10.51 -6.72
C GLN A 113 2.24 -9.10 -7.34
N GLU A 114 1.14 -8.37 -7.33
CA GLU A 114 1.06 -6.98 -7.83
C GLU A 114 1.81 -6.00 -6.93
N LEU A 115 2.08 -6.38 -5.67
CA LEU A 115 2.91 -5.63 -4.73
C LEU A 115 4.38 -6.07 -4.76
N ASN A 116 4.72 -7.05 -5.60
CA ASN A 116 6.07 -7.57 -5.73
C ASN A 116 6.69 -7.28 -7.12
N VAL A 117 5.95 -6.59 -7.99
CA VAL A 117 6.42 -6.20 -9.33
C VAL A 117 7.61 -5.26 -9.21
N ALA A 118 8.77 -5.77 -9.62
CA ALA A 118 9.94 -5.05 -10.10
C ALA A 118 10.29 -5.68 -11.45
#